data_AF-A0ABD7NR37-F1
#
_entry.id   AF-A0ABD7NR37-F1
#
_cell.length_a   1.000
_cell.length_b   1.000
_cell.length_c   1.000
_cell.angle_alpha   90.00
_cell.angle_beta   90.00
_cell.angle_gamma   90.00
#
_symmetry.space_group_name_H-M   'P 1'
#
loop_
_entity.id
_entity.type
_entity.pdbx_description
1 polymer ?
#
loop_
_entity_poly.entity_id
_entity_poly.type
_entity_poly.pdbx_seq_one_letter_code
_entity_poly.pdbx_strand_id
1 'polypeptide(L)'
;MIFFGLNDVAEGDLFDTALIDDAADFAKISAEIQSKIAHQRLTRREWLALCTSYFGLVSDAPEENPQWLQLRMQIVSGFKQLKESSPRPLSWMAVIDTYGDIFTDNAGFLLGQQLGRGEITDISVLEKVAQIPQTSWLWCKIVNHLVSEIFRQTDDEFEQKINELIALSRQLSRFKDNLLAAMLTRYCHSVYKQKTHLELKQISLEYWGNPQLIARNKGWLLHVEKPVLLMVQSWFAKDDLKLFFELLKGNRDVDEARLFYWLRYTNQMSYTRIVLGTDSQESKDPAFVEFRNKNACRLSQLTGTGARDNNAIIMQIGDYLFVEYSKVGAVYPYHHAKAPFDAEKQTLNIERELKSMSKTVGERLIHRSSVNDWEHNPIHGWMKNFDDALNRLGIYYQAEDTTLVNSNSVDYSRFEIKPLTTTSVTDSVIESVNIPEPPTAAEPIAPPKQVRSSLAASMLERHQRNDVLAKEKRLKIITKSQKARQAREAELSREQQIKEIIRSAGCKVEDRRGMGGVLHIQFLTPNYDATKELLRLGFKPVSGKYLRYWSK
;
A
#
# COMPACT_ATOMS: atom_id res chain seq x y z
N MET A 1 42.31 15.31 -18.33
CA MET A 1 41.92 14.39 -17.25
C MET A 1 40.41 14.51 -17.06
N ILE A 2 39.70 13.39 -16.97
CA ILE A 2 38.24 13.35 -16.87
C ILE A 2 37.91 12.96 -15.43
N PHE A 3 37.26 13.82 -14.65
CA PHE A 3 36.98 13.61 -13.21
C PHE A 3 35.84 12.61 -12.91
N PHE A 4 35.61 11.65 -13.81
CA PHE A 4 34.59 10.61 -13.63
C PHE A 4 35.16 9.46 -12.80
N GLY A 5 34.29 8.79 -12.05
CA GLY A 5 34.61 7.52 -11.40
C GLY A 5 35.65 7.65 -10.28
N LEU A 6 35.73 8.79 -9.59
CA LEU A 6 36.65 8.91 -8.45
C LEU A 6 36.32 7.91 -7.33
N ASN A 7 35.07 7.44 -7.32
CA ASN A 7 34.48 6.49 -6.39
C ASN A 7 34.41 5.05 -6.96
N ASP A 8 34.92 4.79 -8.16
CA ASP A 8 34.85 3.46 -8.79
C ASP A 8 36.03 2.59 -8.34
N VAL A 9 35.75 1.31 -8.06
CA VAL A 9 36.74 0.23 -7.92
C VAL A 9 36.31 -0.85 -8.90
N ALA A 10 36.85 -0.87 -10.12
CA ALA A 10 36.43 -1.88 -11.09
C ALA A 10 37.13 -3.22 -10.79
N GLU A 11 36.40 -4.34 -10.94
CA GLU A 11 37.00 -5.68 -10.96
C GLU A 11 38.01 -5.77 -12.10
N GLY A 12 39.30 -5.86 -11.75
CA GLY A 12 40.40 -6.04 -12.70
C GLY A 12 41.18 -4.78 -13.09
N ASP A 13 40.95 -3.63 -12.45
CA ASP A 13 41.73 -2.39 -12.66
C ASP A 13 43.01 -2.32 -11.80
N LEU A 14 43.93 -1.41 -12.18
CA LEU A 14 45.26 -1.21 -11.60
C LEU A 14 45.28 -0.77 -10.11
N PHE A 15 44.14 -0.49 -9.50
CA PHE A 15 44.02 0.11 -8.16
C PHE A 15 43.15 -0.76 -7.24
N ASP A 16 43.67 -1.07 -6.06
CA ASP A 16 42.96 -1.87 -5.04
C ASP A 16 41.91 -1.05 -4.25
N THR A 17 41.91 0.27 -4.42
CA THR A 17 41.05 1.24 -3.69
C THR A 17 40.55 2.35 -4.62
N ALA A 18 39.37 2.92 -4.33
CA ALA A 18 38.85 4.05 -5.09
C ALA A 18 39.75 5.29 -4.94
N LEU A 19 39.88 6.10 -5.99
CA LEU A 19 40.72 7.30 -5.98
C LEU A 19 40.30 8.32 -4.92
N ILE A 20 39.03 8.34 -4.53
CA ILE A 20 38.52 9.19 -3.45
C ILE A 20 38.96 8.72 -2.06
N ASP A 21 39.31 7.45 -1.92
CA ASP A 21 39.80 6.86 -0.66
C ASP A 21 41.33 6.90 -0.56
N ASP A 22 42.05 7.01 -1.70
CA ASP A 22 43.49 7.25 -1.72
C ASP A 22 43.81 8.74 -1.49
N ALA A 23 44.24 9.09 -0.29
CA ALA A 23 44.56 10.47 0.08
C ALA A 23 45.67 11.10 -0.79
N ALA A 24 46.68 10.32 -1.21
CA ALA A 24 47.83 10.85 -1.93
C ALA A 24 47.48 11.15 -3.39
N ASP A 25 46.75 10.25 -4.04
CA ASP A 25 46.31 10.45 -5.41
C ASP A 25 45.14 11.44 -5.50
N PHE A 26 44.21 11.42 -4.54
CA PHE A 26 43.17 12.43 -4.45
C PHE A 26 43.73 13.84 -4.29
N ALA A 27 44.80 14.04 -3.52
CA ALA A 27 45.44 15.35 -3.36
C ALA A 27 45.92 15.94 -4.69
N LYS A 28 46.45 15.10 -5.60
CA LYS A 28 46.87 15.54 -6.95
C LYS A 28 45.67 15.94 -7.79
N ILE A 29 44.59 15.16 -7.74
CA ILE A 29 43.33 15.45 -8.44
C ILE A 29 42.73 16.75 -7.92
N SER A 30 42.69 16.92 -6.60
CA SER A 30 42.16 18.11 -5.94
C SER A 30 42.96 19.37 -6.30
N ALA A 31 44.29 19.28 -6.37
CA ALA A 31 45.13 20.38 -6.83
C ALA A 31 44.83 20.79 -8.28
N GLU A 32 44.62 19.83 -9.17
CA GLU A 32 44.23 20.09 -10.57
C GLU A 32 42.84 20.74 -10.67
N ILE A 33 41.86 20.26 -9.89
CA ILE A 33 40.52 20.88 -9.82
C ILE A 33 40.64 22.34 -9.35
N GLN A 34 41.40 22.58 -8.28
CA GLN A 34 41.61 23.92 -7.73
C GLN A 34 42.30 24.84 -8.74
N SER A 35 43.32 24.35 -9.44
CA SER A 35 44.02 25.07 -10.50
C SER A 35 43.05 25.47 -11.62
N LYS A 36 42.19 24.55 -12.09
CA LYS A 36 41.19 24.85 -13.12
C LYS A 36 40.18 25.90 -12.67
N ILE A 37 39.70 25.82 -11.43
CA ILE A 37 38.76 26.81 -10.87
C ILE A 37 39.43 28.18 -10.79
N ALA A 38 40.65 28.27 -10.24
CA ALA A 38 41.38 29.53 -10.07
C ALA A 38 41.65 30.23 -11.41
N HIS A 39 41.92 29.47 -12.47
CA HIS A 39 42.15 30.00 -13.81
C HIS A 39 40.87 30.15 -14.65
N GLN A 40 39.68 29.91 -14.07
CA GLN A 40 38.38 29.95 -14.77
C GLN A 40 38.29 29.01 -15.98
N ARG A 41 38.92 27.84 -15.88
CA ARG A 41 39.00 26.83 -16.96
C ARG A 41 38.13 25.60 -16.71
N LEU A 42 37.42 25.51 -15.58
CA LEU A 42 36.52 24.39 -15.33
C LEU A 42 35.34 24.46 -16.30
N THR A 43 35.06 23.35 -16.98
CA THR A 43 33.94 23.24 -17.90
C THR A 43 32.71 22.62 -17.21
N ARG A 44 31.51 22.86 -17.76
CA ARG A 44 30.28 22.20 -17.28
C ARG A 44 30.40 20.67 -17.27
N ARG A 45 31.05 20.08 -18.28
CA ARG A 45 31.23 18.63 -18.37
C ARG A 45 32.10 18.09 -17.24
N GLU A 46 33.18 18.79 -16.91
CA GLU A 46 34.05 18.44 -15.79
C GLU A 46 33.33 18.64 -14.45
N TRP A 47 32.57 19.72 -14.29
CA TRP A 47 31.76 19.93 -13.09
C TRP A 47 30.69 18.84 -12.89
N LEU A 48 30.03 18.40 -13.96
CA LEU A 48 29.10 17.26 -13.92
C LEU A 48 29.81 15.96 -13.54
N ALA A 49 31.03 15.73 -14.03
CA ALA A 49 31.83 14.57 -13.65
C ALA A 49 32.13 14.53 -12.14
N LEU A 50 32.46 15.69 -11.56
CA LEU A 50 32.65 15.82 -10.12
C LEU A 50 31.36 15.52 -9.35
N CYS A 51 30.21 16.02 -9.82
CA CYS A 51 28.91 15.71 -9.23
C CYS A 51 28.60 14.21 -9.28
N THR A 52 28.84 13.56 -10.41
CA THR A 52 28.66 12.11 -10.56
C THR A 52 29.50 11.34 -9.55
N SER A 53 30.78 11.72 -9.38
CA SER A 53 31.66 11.08 -8.40
C SER A 53 31.21 11.31 -6.95
N TYR A 54 30.74 12.51 -6.62
CA TYR A 54 30.25 12.87 -5.28
C TYR A 54 28.96 12.15 -4.90
N PHE A 55 27.98 12.11 -5.81
CA PHE A 55 26.70 11.45 -5.58
C PHE A 55 26.76 9.94 -5.78
N GLY A 56 27.77 9.44 -6.51
CA GLY A 56 28.00 8.03 -6.79
C GLY A 56 28.68 7.27 -5.66
N LEU A 57 29.24 7.95 -4.66
CA LEU A 57 29.88 7.30 -3.52
C LEU A 57 28.87 6.40 -2.78
N VAL A 58 29.21 5.11 -2.70
CA VAL A 58 28.45 4.12 -1.93
C VAL A 58 29.10 4.02 -0.55
N SER A 59 28.64 4.85 0.39
CA SER A 59 29.11 4.86 1.78
C SER A 59 27.94 5.18 2.72
N ASP A 60 27.99 4.59 3.92
CA ASP A 60 27.02 4.80 5.00
C ASP A 60 27.22 6.11 5.75
N ALA A 61 28.45 6.64 5.75
CA ALA A 61 28.83 7.88 6.41
C ALA A 61 29.81 8.67 5.52
N PRO A 62 29.38 9.13 4.32
CA PRO A 62 30.27 9.83 3.39
C PRO A 62 30.89 11.09 4.00
N GLU A 63 30.22 11.71 4.97
CA GLU A 63 30.73 12.83 5.77
C GLU A 63 31.97 12.52 6.62
N GLU A 64 32.26 11.25 6.92
CA GLU A 64 33.48 10.87 7.63
C GLU A 64 34.72 10.86 6.72
N ASN A 65 34.52 10.84 5.40
CA ASN A 65 35.61 10.89 4.42
C ASN A 65 36.02 12.36 4.13
N PRO A 66 37.23 12.80 4.53
CA PRO A 66 37.66 14.18 4.34
C PRO A 66 37.88 14.55 2.88
N GLN A 67 38.27 13.60 2.02
CA GLN A 67 38.41 13.80 0.56
C GLN A 67 37.03 14.05 -0.07
N TRP A 68 36.00 13.33 0.35
CA TRP A 68 34.62 13.55 -0.10
C TRP A 68 34.10 14.93 0.31
N LEU A 69 34.37 15.35 1.55
CA LEU A 69 34.07 16.72 2.01
C LEU A 69 34.82 17.78 1.21
N GLN A 70 36.09 17.53 0.87
CA GLN A 70 36.88 18.42 0.02
C GLN A 70 36.29 18.49 -1.40
N LEU A 71 35.89 17.36 -1.98
CA LEU A 71 35.22 17.30 -3.27
C LEU A 71 33.93 18.14 -3.28
N ARG A 72 33.12 18.03 -2.22
CA ARG A 72 31.91 18.86 -2.02
C ARG A 72 32.21 20.35 -2.10
N MET A 73 33.24 20.81 -1.39
CA MET A 73 33.66 22.22 -1.39
C MET A 73 34.15 22.68 -2.76
N GLN A 74 34.85 21.81 -3.49
CA GLN A 74 35.33 22.11 -4.84
C GLN A 74 34.21 22.15 -5.86
N ILE A 75 33.18 21.31 -5.74
CA ILE A 75 31.98 21.35 -6.58
C ILE A 75 31.24 22.68 -6.42
N VAL A 76 31.05 23.13 -5.18
CA VAL A 76 30.41 24.42 -4.89
C VAL A 76 31.22 25.59 -5.47
N SER A 77 32.54 25.57 -5.27
CA SER A 77 33.45 26.59 -5.81
C SER A 77 33.47 26.60 -7.34
N GLY A 78 33.47 25.41 -7.96
CA GLY A 78 33.42 25.24 -9.40
C GLY A 78 32.10 25.71 -10.00
N PHE A 79 30.97 25.48 -9.31
CA PHE A 79 29.67 25.99 -9.74
C PHE A 79 29.64 27.52 -9.72
N LYS A 80 30.16 28.14 -8.65
CA LYS A 80 30.29 29.59 -8.55
C LYS A 80 31.09 30.17 -9.72
N GLN A 81 32.24 29.57 -10.03
CA GLN A 81 33.05 29.99 -11.18
C GLN A 81 32.29 29.85 -12.50
N LEU A 82 31.60 28.73 -12.75
CA LEU A 82 30.80 28.54 -13.96
C LEU A 82 29.70 29.59 -14.13
N LYS A 83 29.08 30.00 -13.01
CA LYS A 83 28.04 31.03 -12.98
C LYS A 83 28.61 32.41 -13.29
N GLU A 84 29.74 32.77 -12.67
CA GLU A 84 30.45 34.04 -12.90
C GLU A 84 31.01 34.15 -14.32
N SER A 85 31.46 33.05 -14.91
CA SER A 85 31.92 33.00 -16.29
C SER A 85 30.78 32.99 -17.32
N SER A 86 29.52 32.90 -16.90
CA SER A 86 28.38 32.86 -17.81
C SER A 86 27.70 34.23 -17.94
N PRO A 87 27.58 34.79 -19.16
CA PRO A 87 26.98 36.11 -19.36
C PRO A 87 25.47 36.15 -19.11
N ARG A 88 24.79 34.99 -19.11
CA ARG A 88 23.36 34.86 -18.80
C ARG A 88 23.09 33.58 -18.01
N PRO A 89 22.28 33.62 -16.93
CA PRO A 89 21.97 32.43 -16.15
C PRO A 89 21.22 31.40 -17.00
N LEU A 90 21.76 30.18 -17.05
CA LEU A 90 21.15 29.05 -17.74
C LEU A 90 20.12 28.36 -16.84
N SER A 91 19.11 27.73 -17.42
CA SER A 91 18.03 27.08 -16.65
C SER A 91 18.54 26.04 -15.64
N TRP A 92 19.56 25.25 -16.01
CA TRP A 92 20.16 24.27 -15.10
C TRP A 92 20.88 24.93 -13.91
N MET A 93 21.44 26.14 -14.09
CA MET A 93 22.07 26.88 -12.99
C MET A 93 21.01 27.35 -12.00
N ALA A 94 19.85 27.79 -12.47
CA ALA A 94 18.73 28.15 -11.59
C ALA A 94 18.24 26.96 -10.75
N VAL A 95 18.25 25.75 -11.30
CA VAL A 95 17.90 24.53 -10.55
C VAL A 95 18.93 24.25 -9.45
N ILE A 96 20.23 24.37 -9.74
CA ILE A 96 21.28 24.21 -8.73
C ILE A 96 21.25 25.33 -7.69
N ASP A 97 20.96 26.57 -8.06
CA ASP A 97 20.75 27.66 -7.09
C ASP A 97 19.56 27.38 -6.16
N THR A 98 18.48 26.81 -6.71
CA THR A 98 17.27 26.47 -5.93
C THR A 98 17.54 25.33 -4.96
N TYR A 99 18.14 24.23 -5.42
CA TYR A 99 18.42 23.04 -4.62
C TYR A 99 19.91 22.96 -4.23
N GLY A 100 20.51 24.10 -3.90
CA GLY A 100 21.94 24.15 -3.55
C GLY A 100 22.26 23.43 -2.24
N ASP A 101 21.24 23.16 -1.42
CA ASP A 101 21.34 22.40 -0.18
C ASP A 101 21.89 20.99 -0.40
N ILE A 102 21.76 20.39 -1.60
CA ILE A 102 22.33 19.07 -1.94
C ILE A 102 23.86 18.97 -1.74
N PHE A 103 24.56 20.09 -1.66
CA PHE A 103 26.01 20.18 -1.39
C PHE A 103 26.32 20.65 0.05
N THR A 104 25.39 20.45 0.98
CA THR A 104 25.54 20.83 2.40
C THR A 104 25.38 19.62 3.32
N ASP A 105 25.49 19.81 4.63
CA ASP A 105 25.23 18.74 5.60
C ASP A 105 23.74 18.36 5.67
N ASN A 106 22.85 19.33 5.37
CA ASN A 106 21.39 19.17 5.34
C ASN A 106 20.89 18.86 3.91
N ALA A 107 21.59 17.97 3.21
CA ALA A 107 21.38 17.75 1.79
C ALA A 107 19.99 17.22 1.43
N GLY A 108 19.34 17.89 0.48
CA GLY A 108 18.03 17.51 -0.04
C GLY A 108 16.85 17.89 0.88
N PHE A 109 17.08 18.74 1.88
CA PHE A 109 16.07 19.26 2.79
C PHE A 109 14.95 19.99 2.07
N LEU A 110 15.27 20.96 1.20
CA LEU A 110 14.24 21.75 0.50
C LEU A 110 13.39 20.84 -0.37
N LEU A 111 14.03 19.98 -1.16
CA LEU A 111 13.34 19.04 -2.04
C LEU A 111 12.46 18.07 -1.23
N GLY A 112 13.01 17.51 -0.14
CA GLY A 112 12.26 16.61 0.74
C GLY A 112 11.01 17.27 1.31
N GLN A 113 11.09 18.54 1.74
CA GLN A 113 9.92 19.29 2.18
C GLN A 113 8.89 19.51 1.08
N GLN A 114 9.33 19.94 -0.10
CA GLN A 114 8.40 20.19 -1.22
C GLN A 114 7.70 18.92 -1.70
N LEU A 115 8.42 17.79 -1.71
CA LEU A 115 7.86 16.46 -1.97
C LEU A 115 6.85 16.06 -0.88
N GLY A 116 7.20 16.27 0.40
CA GLY A 116 6.34 15.97 1.53
C GLY A 116 5.03 16.78 1.54
N ARG A 117 5.08 18.03 1.09
CA ARG A 117 3.90 18.92 0.93
C ARG A 117 3.12 18.67 -0.37
N GLY A 118 3.62 17.81 -1.24
CA GLY A 118 3.05 17.57 -2.57
C GLY A 118 3.08 18.81 -3.48
N GLU A 119 4.00 19.76 -3.26
CA GLU A 119 4.22 20.93 -4.13
C GLU A 119 4.89 20.50 -5.44
N ILE A 120 5.72 19.46 -5.37
CA ILE A 120 6.37 18.83 -6.50
C ILE A 120 6.13 17.32 -6.46
N THR A 121 5.95 16.72 -7.63
CA THR A 121 5.72 15.28 -7.80
C THR A 121 6.64 14.67 -8.85
N ASP A 122 7.52 15.46 -9.45
CA ASP A 122 8.47 15.02 -10.47
C ASP A 122 9.92 15.23 -9.97
N ILE A 123 10.56 14.13 -9.63
CA ILE A 123 11.97 14.09 -9.17
C ILE A 123 12.96 14.13 -10.33
N SER A 124 12.49 14.02 -11.58
CA SER A 124 13.33 13.95 -12.79
C SER A 124 14.18 15.19 -13.01
N VAL A 125 13.80 16.33 -12.43
CA VAL A 125 14.52 17.61 -12.58
C VAL A 125 15.93 17.51 -12.02
N LEU A 126 16.11 16.87 -10.87
CA LEU A 126 17.43 16.72 -10.24
C LEU A 126 18.27 15.63 -10.89
N GLU A 127 17.64 14.51 -11.27
CA GLU A 127 18.30 13.43 -12.02
C GLU A 127 18.98 13.98 -13.29
N LYS A 128 18.29 14.88 -14.00
CA LYS A 128 18.79 15.45 -15.27
C LYS A 128 19.84 16.54 -15.08
N VAL A 129 19.72 17.36 -14.03
CA VAL A 129 20.60 18.53 -13.84
C VAL A 129 21.95 18.17 -13.23
N ALA A 130 21.97 17.26 -12.25
CA ALA A 130 23.19 16.88 -11.53
C ALA A 130 23.65 15.43 -11.81
N GLN A 131 22.98 14.70 -12.70
CA GLN A 131 23.25 13.29 -13.00
C GLN A 131 23.29 12.41 -11.74
N ILE A 132 22.40 12.69 -10.78
CA ILE A 132 22.34 11.96 -9.51
C ILE A 132 21.88 10.51 -9.80
N PRO A 133 22.72 9.49 -9.51
CA PRO A 133 22.33 8.10 -9.70
C PRO A 133 21.16 7.71 -8.80
N GLN A 134 20.31 6.76 -9.23
CA GLN A 134 19.23 6.19 -8.39
C GLN A 134 19.75 5.50 -7.12
N THR A 135 21.01 5.08 -7.14
CA THR A 135 21.69 4.46 -6.00
C THR A 135 22.29 5.46 -5.03
N SER A 136 22.27 6.76 -5.35
CA SER A 136 22.91 7.81 -4.54
C SER A 136 22.41 7.84 -3.10
N TRP A 137 23.34 8.09 -2.16
CA TRP A 137 23.05 8.36 -0.75
C TRP A 137 22.08 9.53 -0.55
N LEU A 138 22.04 10.49 -1.49
CA LEU A 138 21.19 11.67 -1.42
C LEU A 138 19.71 11.32 -1.34
N TRP A 139 19.27 10.27 -2.03
CA TRP A 139 17.86 9.86 -2.02
C TRP A 139 17.40 9.39 -0.64
N CYS A 140 18.29 8.77 0.15
CA CYS A 140 17.99 8.41 1.53
C CYS A 140 17.72 9.68 2.37
N LYS A 141 18.58 10.70 2.27
CA LYS A 141 18.39 11.97 2.98
C LYS A 141 17.12 12.71 2.54
N ILE A 142 16.87 12.81 1.23
CA ILE A 142 15.63 13.40 0.68
C ILE A 142 14.39 12.73 1.27
N VAL A 143 14.36 11.39 1.29
CA VAL A 143 13.19 10.66 1.81
C VAL A 143 13.07 10.83 3.32
N ASN A 144 14.16 10.92 4.08
CA ASN A 144 14.09 11.21 5.52
C ASN A 144 13.49 12.59 5.80
N HIS A 145 13.85 13.61 5.01
CA HIS A 145 13.24 14.94 5.10
C HIS A 145 11.76 14.92 4.69
N LEU A 146 11.40 14.15 3.66
CA LEU A 146 10.01 13.95 3.22
C LEU A 146 9.18 13.30 4.35
N VAL A 147 9.66 12.21 4.95
CA VAL A 147 8.99 11.54 6.08
C VAL A 147 8.82 12.52 7.24
N SER A 148 9.87 13.27 7.59
CA SER A 148 9.79 14.30 8.64
C SER A 148 8.70 15.33 8.34
N GLU A 149 8.56 15.75 7.08
CA GLU A 149 7.54 16.69 6.64
C GLU A 149 6.11 16.11 6.69
N ILE A 150 5.93 14.81 6.45
CA ILE A 150 4.63 14.13 6.62
C ILE A 150 4.13 14.26 8.06
N PHE A 151 5.03 14.09 9.05
CA PHE A 151 4.66 14.20 10.46
C PHE A 151 4.51 15.63 10.96
N ARG A 152 5.13 16.60 10.29
CA ARG A 152 5.04 18.03 10.62
C ARG A 152 3.71 18.67 10.22
N GLN A 153 3.05 18.13 9.19
CA GLN A 153 1.78 18.67 8.66
C GLN A 153 0.62 18.50 9.64
N THR A 154 -0.33 19.44 9.60
CA THR A 154 -1.63 19.29 10.26
C THR A 154 -2.44 18.15 9.63
N ASP A 155 -3.48 17.69 10.33
CA ASP A 155 -4.33 16.60 9.82
C ASP A 155 -4.98 16.95 8.48
N ASP A 156 -5.45 18.19 8.31
CA ASP A 156 -6.12 18.66 7.10
C ASP A 156 -5.15 18.81 5.92
N GLU A 157 -3.96 19.36 6.16
CA GLU A 157 -2.91 19.45 5.15
C GLU A 157 -2.50 18.06 4.68
N PHE A 158 -2.26 17.15 5.61
CA PHE A 158 -1.86 15.78 5.30
C PHE A 158 -2.93 15.06 4.48
N GLU A 159 -4.21 15.10 4.90
CA GLU A 159 -5.32 14.44 4.20
C GLU A 159 -5.46 14.92 2.74
N GLN A 160 -5.25 16.22 2.49
CA GLN A 160 -5.31 16.76 1.12
C GLN A 160 -4.17 16.27 0.22
N LYS A 161 -3.09 15.72 0.78
CA LYS A 161 -1.85 15.35 0.06
C LYS A 161 -1.55 13.85 0.00
N ILE A 162 -2.36 13.01 0.66
CA ILE A 162 -2.11 11.56 0.72
C ILE A 162 -2.01 10.95 -0.68
N ASN A 163 -2.86 11.38 -1.63
CA ASN A 163 -2.88 10.80 -2.97
C ASN A 163 -1.62 11.15 -3.78
N GLU A 164 -1.09 12.36 -3.64
CA GLU A 164 0.18 12.79 -4.22
C GLU A 164 1.35 12.01 -3.61
N LEU A 165 1.35 11.81 -2.29
CA LEU A 165 2.36 11.00 -1.60
C LEU A 165 2.32 9.52 -2.02
N ILE A 166 1.12 8.96 -2.25
CA ILE A 166 0.94 7.62 -2.83
C ILE A 166 1.47 7.58 -4.28
N ALA A 167 1.27 8.63 -5.08
CA ALA A 167 1.84 8.70 -6.43
C ALA A 167 3.37 8.73 -6.38
N LEU A 168 3.94 9.50 -5.44
CA LEU A 168 5.36 9.60 -5.21
C LEU A 168 5.98 8.28 -4.73
N SER A 169 5.31 7.53 -3.84
CA SER A 169 5.80 6.23 -3.37
C SER A 169 5.93 5.19 -4.49
N ARG A 170 5.17 5.34 -5.59
CA ARG A 170 5.31 4.50 -6.78
C ARG A 170 6.53 4.87 -7.61
N GLN A 171 6.88 6.15 -7.68
CA GLN A 171 8.10 6.61 -8.36
C GLN A 171 9.34 6.20 -7.57
N LEU A 172 9.32 6.45 -6.26
CA LEU A 172 10.35 6.08 -5.29
C LEU A 172 10.19 4.62 -4.83
N SER A 173 10.08 3.68 -5.78
CA SER A 173 9.73 2.28 -5.51
C SER A 173 10.66 1.58 -4.49
N ARG A 174 11.94 1.98 -4.42
CA ARG A 174 12.91 1.52 -3.41
C ARG A 174 12.51 1.87 -1.98
N PHE A 175 11.80 2.98 -1.79
CA PHE A 175 11.41 3.54 -0.48
C PHE A 175 9.90 3.42 -0.22
N LYS A 176 9.19 2.65 -1.07
CA LYS A 176 7.74 2.54 -1.04
C LYS A 176 7.20 2.09 0.32
N ASP A 177 7.92 1.19 1.00
CA ASP A 177 7.50 0.63 2.27
C ASP A 177 7.70 1.63 3.42
N ASN A 178 8.80 2.39 3.43
CA ASN A 178 9.04 3.49 4.37
C ASN A 178 7.97 4.56 4.26
N LEU A 179 7.70 5.02 3.03
CA LEU A 179 6.70 6.06 2.77
C LEU A 179 5.30 5.59 3.14
N LEU A 180 4.92 4.37 2.76
CA LEU A 180 3.61 3.82 3.10
C LEU A 180 3.44 3.63 4.61
N ALA A 181 4.46 3.15 5.31
CA ALA A 181 4.44 3.00 6.75
C ALA A 181 4.32 4.34 7.47
N ALA A 182 5.04 5.37 7.02
CA ALA A 182 4.95 6.73 7.53
C ALA A 182 3.54 7.31 7.34
N MET A 183 2.97 7.18 6.12
CA MET A 183 1.60 7.66 5.83
C MET A 183 0.54 6.97 6.70
N LEU A 184 0.58 5.63 6.80
CA LEU A 184 -0.36 4.88 7.63
C LEU A 184 -0.24 5.24 9.11
N THR A 185 0.99 5.39 9.60
CA THR A 185 1.25 5.79 10.99
C THR A 185 0.74 7.20 11.26
N ARG A 186 1.01 8.15 10.35
CA ARG A 186 0.50 9.52 10.46
C ARG A 186 -1.03 9.56 10.44
N TYR A 187 -1.68 8.76 9.58
CA TYR A 187 -3.13 8.65 9.50
C TYR A 187 -3.74 8.04 10.77
N CYS A 188 -3.08 7.06 11.39
CA CYS A 188 -3.53 6.46 12.65
C CYS A 188 -3.55 7.45 13.82
N HIS A 189 -2.74 8.50 13.75
CA HIS A 189 -2.67 9.56 14.76
C HIS A 189 -3.49 10.80 14.40
N SER A 190 -4.18 10.81 13.25
CA SER A 190 -5.05 11.92 12.86
C SER A 190 -6.47 11.75 13.42
N VAL A 191 -7.23 12.85 13.39
CA VAL A 191 -8.69 12.83 13.62
C VAL A 191 -9.45 11.93 12.64
N TYR A 192 -8.83 11.58 11.50
CA TYR A 192 -9.44 10.78 10.44
C TYR A 192 -9.24 9.27 10.61
N LYS A 193 -8.53 8.78 11.63
CA LYS A 193 -8.20 7.36 11.81
C LYS A 193 -9.39 6.39 11.72
N GLN A 194 -10.60 6.84 12.07
CA GLN A 194 -11.82 6.03 11.99
C GLN A 194 -12.45 6.00 10.60
N LYS A 195 -12.12 6.97 9.73
CA LYS A 195 -12.56 7.03 8.34
C LYS A 195 -11.71 6.09 7.49
N THR A 196 -12.34 5.30 6.63
CA THR A 196 -11.60 4.49 5.65
C THR A 196 -11.04 5.39 4.56
N HIS A 197 -9.71 5.43 4.41
CA HIS A 197 -9.07 6.02 3.23
C HIS A 197 -8.90 4.95 2.15
N LEU A 198 -9.67 5.04 1.07
CA LEU A 198 -9.78 3.99 0.04
C LEU A 198 -8.46 3.72 -0.69
N GLU A 199 -7.77 4.77 -1.11
CA GLU A 199 -6.54 4.67 -1.89
C GLU A 199 -5.38 4.16 -1.03
N LEU A 200 -5.26 4.64 0.21
CA LEU A 200 -4.29 4.18 1.19
C LEU A 200 -4.52 2.70 1.54
N LYS A 201 -5.78 2.31 1.80
CA LYS A 201 -6.17 0.90 1.97
C LYS A 201 -5.77 0.04 0.78
N GLN A 202 -6.05 0.51 -0.43
CA GLN A 202 -5.80 -0.23 -1.67
C GLN A 202 -4.30 -0.41 -1.94
N ILE A 203 -3.49 0.65 -1.81
CA ILE A 203 -2.05 0.56 -2.06
C ILE A 203 -1.36 -0.31 -1.00
N SER A 204 -1.79 -0.26 0.26
CA SER A 204 -1.26 -1.16 1.29
C SER A 204 -1.60 -2.62 1.02
N LEU A 205 -2.81 -2.91 0.55
CA LEU A 205 -3.19 -4.25 0.12
C LEU A 205 -2.35 -4.73 -1.07
N GLU A 206 -2.07 -3.84 -2.04
CA GLU A 206 -1.23 -4.15 -3.20
C GLU A 206 0.23 -4.45 -2.81
N TYR A 207 0.79 -3.72 -1.84
CA TYR A 207 2.19 -3.88 -1.45
C TYR A 207 2.42 -4.99 -0.42
N TRP A 208 1.55 -5.11 0.58
CA TRP A 208 1.77 -6.00 1.73
C TRP A 208 0.76 -7.14 1.84
N GLY A 209 -0.26 -7.17 0.98
CA GLY A 209 -1.31 -8.19 1.00
C GLY A 209 -2.33 -7.96 2.12
N ASN A 210 -3.25 -8.92 2.29
CA ASN A 210 -4.39 -8.77 3.21
C ASN A 210 -3.92 -8.73 4.68
N PRO A 211 -4.16 -7.63 5.42
CA PRO A 211 -3.74 -7.48 6.82
C PRO A 211 -4.54 -8.34 7.79
N GLN A 212 -5.60 -9.03 7.37
CA GLN A 212 -6.39 -9.88 8.26
C GLN A 212 -5.85 -11.32 8.32
N LEU A 213 -4.96 -11.75 7.43
CA LEU A 213 -4.45 -13.13 7.45
C LEU A 213 -3.26 -13.26 8.41
N ILE A 214 -3.27 -14.28 9.27
CA ILE A 214 -2.21 -14.56 10.27
C ILE A 214 -0.84 -14.67 9.59
N ALA A 215 -0.78 -15.37 8.46
CA ALA A 215 0.45 -15.54 7.68
C ALA A 215 1.01 -14.22 7.11
N ARG A 216 0.19 -13.16 7.01
CA ARG A 216 0.57 -11.86 6.47
C ARG A 216 0.79 -10.80 7.55
N ASN A 217 0.23 -10.98 8.75
CA ASN A 217 0.44 -10.06 9.88
C ASN A 217 1.92 -9.82 10.19
N LYS A 218 2.76 -10.86 10.11
CA LYS A 218 4.21 -10.71 10.34
C LYS A 218 4.85 -9.70 9.37
N GLY A 219 4.45 -9.71 8.09
CA GLY A 219 4.96 -8.76 7.10
C GLY A 219 4.53 -7.33 7.37
N TRP A 220 3.28 -7.13 7.80
CA TRP A 220 2.80 -5.80 8.21
C TRP A 220 3.54 -5.27 9.43
N LEU A 221 3.77 -6.13 10.43
CA LEU A 221 4.44 -5.76 11.68
C LEU A 221 5.94 -5.45 11.51
N LEU A 222 6.55 -5.77 10.36
CA LEU A 222 7.88 -5.28 10.00
C LEU A 222 7.89 -3.77 9.70
N HIS A 223 6.76 -3.23 9.24
CA HIS A 223 6.66 -1.86 8.75
C HIS A 223 5.94 -0.96 9.76
N VAL A 224 4.83 -1.42 10.34
CA VAL A 224 3.94 -0.62 11.18
C VAL A 224 3.67 -1.26 12.55
N GLU A 225 3.29 -0.44 13.52
CA GLU A 225 2.91 -0.92 14.85
C GLU A 225 1.52 -1.57 14.88
N LYS A 226 1.24 -2.32 15.95
CA LYS A 226 -0.04 -3.00 16.15
C LYS A 226 -1.27 -2.07 16.04
N PRO A 227 -1.28 -0.85 16.60
CA PRO A 227 -2.43 0.05 16.46
C PRO A 227 -2.69 0.48 15.01
N VAL A 228 -1.62 0.71 14.24
CA VAL A 228 -1.71 1.08 12.82
C VAL A 228 -2.24 -0.10 11.99
N LEU A 229 -1.74 -1.31 12.24
CA LEU A 229 -2.27 -2.53 11.62
C LEU A 229 -3.76 -2.71 11.94
N LEU A 230 -4.15 -2.53 13.21
CA LEU A 230 -5.53 -2.69 13.64
C LEU A 230 -6.46 -1.64 13.01
N MET A 231 -6.02 -0.39 12.84
CA MET A 231 -6.75 0.62 12.09
C MET A 231 -7.05 0.14 10.67
N VAL A 232 -6.05 -0.38 9.95
CA VAL A 232 -6.26 -0.89 8.59
C VAL A 232 -7.19 -2.11 8.59
N GLN A 233 -7.01 -3.06 9.52
CA GLN A 233 -7.91 -4.21 9.70
C GLN A 233 -9.36 -3.77 9.94
N SER A 234 -9.57 -2.69 10.71
CA SER A 234 -10.90 -2.12 10.96
C SER A 234 -11.59 -1.61 9.68
N TRP A 235 -10.83 -1.06 8.73
CA TRP A 235 -11.39 -0.65 7.43
C TRP A 235 -11.91 -1.82 6.61
N PHE A 236 -11.30 -3.01 6.74
CA PHE A 236 -11.82 -4.24 6.13
C PHE A 236 -13.03 -4.77 6.90
N ALA A 237 -12.98 -4.75 8.23
CA ALA A 237 -14.12 -5.15 9.05
C ALA A 237 -15.38 -4.32 8.78
N LYS A 238 -15.25 -2.99 8.64
CA LYS A 238 -16.36 -2.09 8.27
C LYS A 238 -16.98 -2.47 6.92
N ASP A 239 -16.17 -2.71 5.90
CA ASP A 239 -16.66 -3.08 4.57
C ASP A 239 -17.32 -4.47 4.58
N ASP A 240 -16.71 -5.44 5.27
CA ASP A 240 -17.21 -6.81 5.33
C ASP A 240 -18.54 -6.89 6.11
N LEU A 241 -18.69 -6.12 7.20
CA LEU A 241 -19.94 -6.03 7.96
C LEU A 241 -21.07 -5.43 7.12
N LYS A 242 -20.82 -4.28 6.47
CA LYS A 242 -21.81 -3.64 5.59
C LYS A 242 -22.27 -4.60 4.51
N LEU A 243 -21.32 -5.23 3.83
CA LEU A 243 -21.57 -6.21 2.78
C LEU A 243 -22.36 -7.42 3.27
N PHE A 244 -22.04 -7.93 4.46
CA PHE A 244 -22.75 -9.05 5.06
C PHE A 244 -24.22 -8.70 5.37
N PHE A 245 -24.47 -7.57 6.03
CA PHE A 245 -25.83 -7.20 6.46
C PHE A 245 -26.68 -6.60 5.33
N GLU A 246 -26.08 -5.95 4.32
CA GLU A 246 -26.81 -5.33 3.22
C GLU A 246 -27.10 -6.33 2.07
N LEU A 247 -26.11 -7.15 1.69
CA LEU A 247 -26.23 -8.05 0.52
C LEU A 247 -26.68 -9.47 0.89
N LEU A 248 -26.17 -10.04 1.98
CA LEU A 248 -26.37 -11.46 2.32
C LEU A 248 -27.60 -11.71 3.21
N LYS A 249 -28.52 -10.75 3.23
CA LYS A 249 -29.76 -10.76 4.02
C LYS A 249 -30.64 -11.97 3.74
N GLY A 250 -31.34 -12.42 4.78
CA GLY A 250 -32.54 -13.26 4.61
C GLY A 250 -33.79 -12.41 4.32
N ASN A 251 -34.95 -13.04 4.11
CA ASN A 251 -36.25 -12.41 3.81
C ASN A 251 -36.86 -11.54 4.96
N ARG A 252 -36.07 -10.79 5.72
CA ARG A 252 -36.58 -9.94 6.83
C ARG A 252 -36.13 -8.49 6.69
N ASP A 253 -36.89 -7.59 7.33
CA ASP A 253 -36.60 -6.16 7.41
C ASP A 253 -35.15 -5.92 7.86
N VAL A 254 -34.58 -4.81 7.37
CA VAL A 254 -33.15 -4.49 7.43
C VAL A 254 -32.62 -4.69 8.85
N ASP A 255 -31.59 -5.53 9.00
CA ASP A 255 -30.90 -5.81 10.27
C ASP A 255 -29.98 -4.65 10.71
N GLU A 256 -30.44 -3.41 10.58
CA GLU A 256 -29.68 -2.18 10.84
C GLU A 256 -29.17 -2.15 12.28
N ALA A 257 -29.98 -2.61 13.23
CA ALA A 257 -29.59 -2.76 14.63
C ALA A 257 -28.37 -3.69 14.80
N ARG A 258 -28.32 -4.84 14.10
CA ARG A 258 -27.18 -5.77 14.20
C ARG A 258 -25.92 -5.18 13.57
N LEU A 259 -26.07 -4.57 12.39
CA LEU A 259 -24.98 -3.87 11.72
C LEU A 259 -24.43 -2.75 12.61
N PHE A 260 -25.29 -1.88 13.13
CA PHE A 260 -24.91 -0.79 14.03
C PHE A 260 -24.16 -1.31 15.26
N TYR A 261 -24.69 -2.34 15.91
CA TYR A 261 -24.06 -2.90 17.10
C TYR A 261 -22.62 -3.36 16.81
N TRP A 262 -22.40 -4.08 15.71
CA TRP A 262 -21.07 -4.58 15.36
C TRP A 262 -20.12 -3.48 14.85
N LEU A 263 -20.64 -2.46 14.18
CA LEU A 263 -19.85 -1.31 13.74
C LEU A 263 -19.15 -0.61 14.92
N ARG A 264 -19.79 -0.56 16.11
CA ARG A 264 -19.21 -0.02 17.36
C ARG A 264 -17.88 -0.67 17.78
N TYR A 265 -17.62 -1.92 17.36
CA TYR A 265 -16.44 -2.70 17.75
C TYR A 265 -15.43 -2.87 16.61
N THR A 266 -15.67 -2.30 15.43
CA THR A 266 -14.79 -2.49 14.25
C THR A 266 -13.34 -2.06 14.49
N ASN A 267 -13.12 -1.01 15.28
CA ASN A 267 -11.79 -0.54 15.68
C ASN A 267 -11.01 -1.53 16.56
N GLN A 268 -11.67 -2.59 17.05
CA GLN A 268 -11.08 -3.68 17.83
C GLN A 268 -11.05 -5.00 17.05
N MET A 269 -11.54 -5.03 15.80
CA MET A 269 -11.60 -6.24 14.98
C MET A 269 -10.31 -6.46 14.20
N SER A 270 -9.56 -7.52 14.55
CA SER A 270 -8.34 -7.89 13.83
C SER A 270 -8.60 -8.81 12.62
N TYR A 271 -9.78 -9.44 12.58
CA TYR A 271 -10.14 -10.42 11.55
C TYR A 271 -11.63 -10.35 11.23
N THR A 272 -11.97 -10.40 9.95
CA THR A 272 -13.32 -10.71 9.48
C THR A 272 -13.25 -11.72 8.33
N ARG A 273 -14.21 -12.66 8.31
CA ARG A 273 -14.38 -13.63 7.23
C ARG A 273 -15.84 -13.89 6.98
N ILE A 274 -16.28 -13.65 5.75
CA ILE A 274 -17.61 -14.03 5.31
C ILE A 274 -17.57 -15.49 4.81
N VAL A 275 -18.47 -16.31 5.34
CA VAL A 275 -18.64 -17.72 5.02
C VAL A 275 -19.98 -17.90 4.31
N LEU A 276 -19.95 -18.16 3.01
CA LEU A 276 -21.15 -18.14 2.17
C LEU A 276 -21.83 -19.49 2.08
N GLY A 277 -23.16 -19.47 2.22
CA GLY A 277 -24.03 -20.59 1.90
C GLY A 277 -24.13 -20.88 0.41
N THR A 278 -24.65 -22.07 0.09
CA THR A 278 -24.74 -22.58 -1.29
C THR A 278 -25.48 -21.62 -2.23
N ASP A 279 -26.62 -21.08 -1.82
CA ASP A 279 -27.42 -20.18 -2.67
C ASP A 279 -26.65 -18.87 -2.97
N SER A 280 -25.92 -18.33 -1.99
CA SER A 280 -25.11 -17.12 -2.16
C SER A 280 -23.84 -17.36 -2.98
N GLN A 281 -23.24 -18.56 -2.86
CA GLN A 281 -22.10 -19.00 -3.67
C GLN A 281 -22.47 -19.16 -5.16
N GLU A 282 -23.64 -19.75 -5.43
CA GLU A 282 -24.06 -20.12 -6.78
C GLU A 282 -24.88 -19.03 -7.49
N SER A 283 -25.39 -18.04 -6.73
CA SER A 283 -26.22 -16.96 -7.24
C SER A 283 -25.59 -16.28 -8.45
N LYS A 284 -26.38 -16.18 -9.53
CA LYS A 284 -26.01 -15.50 -10.78
C LYS A 284 -26.40 -14.02 -10.78
N ASP A 285 -26.99 -13.53 -9.69
CA ASP A 285 -27.26 -12.11 -9.51
C ASP A 285 -25.95 -11.30 -9.68
N PRO A 286 -25.93 -10.26 -10.53
CA PRO A 286 -24.76 -9.42 -10.73
C PRO A 286 -24.12 -8.91 -9.43
N ALA A 287 -24.91 -8.57 -8.41
CA ALA A 287 -24.40 -8.08 -7.13
C ALA A 287 -23.61 -9.17 -6.39
N PHE A 288 -24.11 -10.41 -6.39
CA PHE A 288 -23.41 -11.56 -5.79
C PHE A 288 -22.17 -11.96 -6.60
N VAL A 289 -22.22 -11.88 -7.93
CA VAL A 289 -21.06 -12.12 -8.81
C VAL A 289 -19.97 -11.10 -8.54
N GLU A 290 -20.30 -9.82 -8.50
CA GLU A 290 -19.36 -8.74 -8.22
C GLU A 290 -18.77 -8.87 -6.82
N PHE A 291 -19.61 -9.12 -5.83
CA PHE A 291 -19.20 -9.41 -4.46
C PHE A 291 -18.17 -10.53 -4.38
N ARG A 292 -18.46 -11.69 -4.98
CA ARG A 292 -17.52 -12.83 -4.98
C ARG A 292 -16.22 -12.51 -5.71
N ASN A 293 -16.28 -11.79 -6.83
CA ASN A 293 -15.08 -11.40 -7.57
C ASN A 293 -14.20 -10.43 -6.76
N LYS A 294 -14.79 -9.41 -6.13
CA LYS A 294 -14.07 -8.44 -5.28
C LYS A 294 -13.48 -9.09 -4.03
N ASN A 295 -14.07 -10.18 -3.56
CA ASN A 295 -13.70 -10.83 -2.30
C ASN A 295 -13.14 -12.25 -2.47
N ALA A 296 -12.78 -12.68 -3.67
CA ALA A 296 -12.48 -14.09 -3.97
C ALA A 296 -11.44 -14.73 -3.03
N CYS A 297 -10.42 -13.97 -2.60
CA CYS A 297 -9.38 -14.47 -1.69
C CYS A 297 -9.74 -14.37 -0.19
N ARG A 298 -10.92 -13.82 0.12
CA ARG A 298 -11.37 -13.46 1.48
C ARG A 298 -12.66 -14.16 1.91
N LEU A 299 -13.21 -15.05 1.08
CA LEU A 299 -14.43 -15.80 1.38
C LEU A 299 -14.14 -17.24 1.75
N SER A 300 -15.01 -17.82 2.57
CA SER A 300 -15.09 -19.26 2.82
C SER A 300 -16.45 -19.81 2.38
N GLN A 301 -16.54 -21.13 2.25
CA GLN A 301 -17.77 -21.85 1.92
C GLN A 301 -18.39 -22.47 3.18
N LEU A 302 -19.69 -22.25 3.36
CA LEU A 302 -20.48 -22.86 4.41
C LEU A 302 -21.03 -24.21 3.92
N THR A 303 -20.92 -25.23 4.76
CA THR A 303 -21.38 -26.60 4.45
C THR A 303 -22.17 -27.21 5.60
N GLY A 304 -22.85 -28.33 5.34
CA GLY A 304 -23.69 -29.02 6.32
C GLY A 304 -25.17 -28.65 6.24
N THR A 305 -25.96 -29.24 7.13
CA THR A 305 -27.41 -29.06 7.15
C THR A 305 -27.77 -27.61 7.50
N GLY A 306 -28.62 -26.98 6.69
CA GLY A 306 -29.00 -25.57 6.87
C GLY A 306 -27.97 -24.55 6.38
N ALA A 307 -26.91 -24.97 5.67
CA ALA A 307 -25.94 -24.07 5.04
C ALA A 307 -26.44 -23.48 3.70
N ARG A 308 -27.49 -24.04 3.10
CA ARG A 308 -27.92 -23.68 1.75
C ARG A 308 -28.32 -22.20 1.64
N ASP A 309 -29.19 -21.76 2.53
CA ASP A 309 -29.82 -20.43 2.53
C ASP A 309 -29.37 -19.57 3.73
N ASN A 310 -28.22 -19.90 4.32
CA ASN A 310 -27.64 -19.19 5.44
C ASN A 310 -26.20 -18.78 5.14
N ASN A 311 -25.79 -17.64 5.64
CA ASN A 311 -24.42 -17.16 5.57
C ASN A 311 -23.92 -16.92 7.00
N ALA A 312 -22.60 -16.91 7.19
CA ALA A 312 -21.99 -16.53 8.46
C ALA A 312 -20.92 -15.45 8.25
N ILE A 313 -20.68 -14.67 9.28
CA ILE A 313 -19.49 -13.84 9.40
C ILE A 313 -18.77 -14.20 10.69
N ILE A 314 -17.47 -14.43 10.59
CA ILE A 314 -16.57 -14.64 11.72
C ILE A 314 -15.86 -13.33 11.97
N MET A 315 -15.91 -12.84 13.20
CA MET A 315 -15.23 -11.62 13.65
C MET A 315 -14.26 -12.00 14.78
N GLN A 316 -13.03 -11.50 14.75
CA GLN A 316 -12.10 -11.64 15.88
C GLN A 316 -11.94 -10.31 16.59
N ILE A 317 -12.18 -10.30 17.90
CA ILE A 317 -11.90 -9.18 18.79
C ILE A 317 -11.05 -9.71 19.95
N GLY A 318 -9.80 -9.24 20.04
CA GLY A 318 -8.83 -9.79 20.97
C GLY A 318 -8.64 -11.29 20.82
N ASP A 319 -8.77 -12.02 21.93
CA ASP A 319 -8.61 -13.48 21.98
C ASP A 319 -9.91 -14.24 21.68
N TYR A 320 -10.95 -13.58 21.17
CA TYR A 320 -12.27 -14.17 20.95
C TYR A 320 -12.72 -14.10 19.50
N LEU A 321 -13.36 -15.17 19.04
CA LEU A 321 -14.06 -15.27 17.77
C LEU A 321 -15.56 -15.19 18.02
N PHE A 322 -16.26 -14.40 17.21
CA PHE A 322 -17.71 -14.27 17.23
C PHE A 322 -18.26 -14.71 15.88
N VAL A 323 -19.14 -15.71 15.88
CA VAL A 323 -19.82 -16.16 14.67
C VAL A 323 -21.26 -15.65 14.67
N GLU A 324 -21.55 -14.77 13.71
CA GLU A 324 -22.88 -14.21 13.45
C GLU A 324 -23.44 -14.83 12.16
N TYR A 325 -24.76 -14.99 12.10
CA TYR A 325 -25.45 -15.59 10.95
C TYR A 325 -26.38 -14.60 10.26
N SER A 326 -26.52 -14.72 8.94
CA SER A 326 -27.40 -13.83 8.18
C SER A 326 -28.86 -14.06 8.56
N LYS A 327 -29.25 -15.32 8.79
CA LYS A 327 -30.54 -15.63 9.41
C LYS A 327 -30.55 -15.21 10.88
N VAL A 328 -31.58 -14.46 11.27
CA VAL A 328 -31.80 -14.02 12.65
C VAL A 328 -31.78 -15.23 13.59
N GLY A 329 -30.88 -15.19 14.56
CA GLY A 329 -30.61 -16.29 15.48
C GLY A 329 -29.81 -15.83 16.68
N ALA A 330 -28.66 -16.45 16.89
CA ALA A 330 -27.75 -16.12 17.98
C ALA A 330 -26.32 -15.95 17.45
N VAL A 331 -25.51 -15.24 18.23
CA VAL A 331 -24.06 -15.12 18.06
C VAL A 331 -23.38 -16.14 18.94
N TYR A 332 -22.34 -16.75 18.40
CA TYR A 332 -21.59 -17.82 19.06
C TYR A 332 -20.17 -17.33 19.37
N PRO A 333 -19.86 -17.03 20.64
CA PRO A 333 -18.53 -16.64 21.07
C PRO A 333 -17.64 -17.87 21.34
N TYR A 334 -16.40 -17.82 20.88
CA TYR A 334 -15.37 -18.84 21.11
C TYR A 334 -14.07 -18.16 21.55
N HIS A 335 -13.32 -18.77 22.47
CA HIS A 335 -11.94 -18.36 22.67
C HIS A 335 -11.12 -18.84 21.47
N HIS A 336 -10.38 -17.95 20.82
CA HIS A 336 -9.63 -18.21 19.58
C HIS A 336 -8.76 -19.46 19.68
N ALA A 337 -7.93 -19.56 20.73
CA ALA A 337 -7.05 -20.72 20.94
C ALA A 337 -7.77 -22.06 21.24
N LYS A 338 -9.08 -22.04 21.52
CA LYS A 338 -9.88 -23.22 21.87
C LYS A 338 -11.02 -23.46 20.89
N ALA A 339 -11.12 -22.66 19.83
CA ALA A 339 -12.19 -22.78 18.85
C ALA A 339 -12.10 -24.15 18.15
N PRO A 340 -13.23 -24.82 17.88
CA PRO A 340 -13.24 -26.15 17.27
C PRO A 340 -12.95 -26.12 15.76
N PHE A 341 -12.51 -24.97 15.23
CA PHE A 341 -12.27 -24.73 13.81
C PHE A 341 -11.17 -23.71 13.60
N ASP A 342 -10.55 -23.77 12.42
CA ASP A 342 -9.67 -22.72 11.92
C ASP A 342 -10.50 -21.70 11.12
N ALA A 343 -10.52 -20.44 11.55
CA ALA A 343 -11.28 -19.38 10.91
C ALA A 343 -10.81 -19.09 9.47
N GLU A 344 -9.55 -19.39 9.15
CA GLU A 344 -8.99 -19.17 7.81
C GLU A 344 -9.31 -20.30 6.82
N LYS A 345 -9.90 -21.41 7.28
CA LYS A 345 -10.26 -22.55 6.44
C LYS A 345 -11.22 -22.16 5.33
N GLN A 346 -10.97 -22.71 4.13
CA GLN A 346 -11.78 -22.46 2.94
C GLN A 346 -13.20 -23.00 3.04
N THR A 347 -13.41 -24.06 3.83
CA THR A 347 -14.70 -24.72 3.98
C THR A 347 -14.98 -24.97 5.45
N LEU A 348 -16.11 -24.45 5.94
CA LEU A 348 -16.52 -24.53 7.34
C LEU A 348 -17.91 -25.14 7.43
N ASN A 349 -18.09 -26.05 8.38
CA ASN A 349 -19.34 -26.73 8.62
C ASN A 349 -20.20 -25.98 9.64
N ILE A 350 -21.45 -25.70 9.30
CA ILE A 350 -22.35 -24.94 10.16
C ILE A 350 -22.62 -25.62 11.51
N GLU A 351 -22.88 -26.94 11.54
CA GLU A 351 -23.28 -27.64 12.76
C GLU A 351 -22.08 -28.11 13.59
N ARG A 352 -21.08 -28.71 12.93
CA ARG A 352 -19.95 -29.36 13.59
C ARG A 352 -18.89 -28.36 14.07
N GLU A 353 -18.74 -27.26 13.35
CA GLU A 353 -17.71 -26.25 13.61
C GLU A 353 -18.35 -24.97 14.15
N LEU A 354 -19.17 -24.28 13.34
CA LEU A 354 -19.56 -22.90 13.63
C LEU A 354 -20.69 -22.74 14.67
N LYS A 355 -21.58 -23.72 14.84
CA LYS A 355 -22.65 -23.77 15.87
C LYS A 355 -22.34 -24.76 17.00
N SER A 356 -21.07 -25.08 17.25
CA SER A 356 -20.68 -26.05 18.28
C SER A 356 -20.94 -25.52 19.70
N MET A 357 -22.18 -25.68 20.18
CA MET A 357 -22.68 -25.13 21.44
C MET A 357 -21.83 -25.52 22.66
N SER A 358 -21.35 -26.77 22.70
CA SER A 358 -20.57 -27.30 23.83
C SER A 358 -19.15 -26.73 23.93
N LYS A 359 -18.72 -25.95 22.93
CA LYS A 359 -17.38 -25.34 22.84
C LYS A 359 -17.39 -23.82 22.87
N THR A 360 -18.58 -23.20 22.96
CA THR A 360 -18.72 -21.75 23.13
C THR A 360 -18.20 -21.30 24.50
N VAL A 361 -17.73 -20.05 24.58
CA VAL A 361 -17.39 -19.42 25.86
C VAL A 361 -18.61 -18.69 26.37
N GLY A 362 -19.26 -19.24 27.38
CA GLY A 362 -20.51 -18.72 27.92
C GLY A 362 -21.73 -19.15 27.09
N GLU A 363 -22.83 -18.43 27.24
CA GLU A 363 -24.05 -18.70 26.49
C GLU A 363 -24.03 -18.03 25.11
N ARG A 364 -24.71 -18.64 24.13
CA ARG A 364 -24.98 -17.98 22.85
C ARG A 364 -25.74 -16.67 23.09
N LEU A 365 -25.35 -15.61 22.38
CA LEU A 365 -25.97 -14.30 22.54
C LEU A 365 -27.16 -14.19 21.59
N ILE A 366 -28.37 -14.07 22.12
CA ILE A 366 -29.61 -14.15 21.33
C ILE A 366 -30.12 -12.75 21.02
N HIS A 367 -30.45 -12.49 19.75
CA HIS A 367 -31.11 -11.27 19.28
C HIS A 367 -32.60 -11.26 19.69
N ARG A 368 -32.89 -11.11 20.99
CA ARG A 368 -34.27 -11.13 21.51
C ARG A 368 -34.97 -9.78 21.25
N SER A 369 -36.10 -9.83 20.53
CA SER A 369 -36.98 -8.70 20.15
C SER A 369 -36.37 -7.71 19.14
N SER A 370 -37.21 -7.15 18.26
CA SER A 370 -36.85 -5.97 17.45
C SER A 370 -36.55 -4.80 18.37
N VAL A 371 -35.47 -4.07 18.07
CA VAL A 371 -35.07 -2.88 18.82
C VAL A 371 -35.46 -1.67 17.99
N ASN A 372 -36.32 -0.82 18.54
CA ASN A 372 -36.59 0.52 18.00
C ASN A 372 -35.57 1.49 18.62
N ASP A 373 -35.28 2.59 17.93
CA ASP A 373 -34.41 3.67 18.45
C ASP A 373 -32.99 3.22 18.83
N TRP A 374 -32.49 2.17 18.17
CA TRP A 374 -31.19 1.55 18.45
C TRP A 374 -29.97 2.48 18.32
N GLU A 375 -30.12 3.61 17.63
CA GLU A 375 -29.09 4.65 17.47
C GLU A 375 -28.87 5.48 18.75
N HIS A 376 -29.79 5.44 19.71
CA HIS A 376 -29.72 6.27 20.92
C HIS A 376 -28.82 5.65 22.00
N ASN A 377 -28.16 6.54 22.76
CA ASN A 377 -27.40 6.20 23.96
C ASN A 377 -28.23 6.63 25.20
N PRO A 378 -28.48 5.76 26.21
CA PRO A 378 -27.96 4.40 26.38
C PRO A 378 -28.61 3.37 25.46
N ILE A 379 -27.83 2.33 25.14
CA ILE A 379 -28.27 1.18 24.34
C ILE A 379 -29.21 0.30 25.15
N HIS A 380 -30.22 -0.25 24.48
CA HIS A 380 -31.31 -1.00 25.10
C HIS A 380 -31.50 -2.39 24.48
N GLY A 381 -32.40 -3.19 25.06
CA GLY A 381 -32.78 -4.50 24.53
C GLY A 381 -31.64 -5.52 24.53
N TRP A 382 -31.57 -6.34 23.47
CA TRP A 382 -30.56 -7.40 23.36
C TRP A 382 -29.12 -6.84 23.29
N MET A 383 -28.93 -5.62 22.79
CA MET A 383 -27.61 -4.99 22.66
C MET A 383 -26.94 -4.80 24.02
N LYS A 384 -27.72 -4.42 25.05
CA LYS A 384 -27.20 -4.31 26.42
C LYS A 384 -26.69 -5.66 26.94
N ASN A 385 -27.42 -6.74 26.68
CA ASN A 385 -26.99 -8.08 27.08
C ASN A 385 -25.71 -8.52 26.35
N PHE A 386 -25.52 -8.07 25.10
CA PHE A 386 -24.27 -8.30 24.39
C PHE A 386 -23.13 -7.49 24.99
N ASP A 387 -23.33 -6.20 25.29
CA ASP A 387 -22.32 -5.39 25.98
C ASP A 387 -21.92 -6.02 27.33
N ASP A 388 -22.89 -6.46 28.14
CA ASP A 388 -22.62 -7.17 29.41
C ASP A 388 -21.84 -8.49 29.20
N ALA A 389 -22.07 -9.19 28.08
CA ALA A 389 -21.32 -10.39 27.73
C ALA A 389 -19.89 -10.06 27.27
N LEU A 390 -19.71 -9.07 26.39
CA LEU A 390 -18.40 -8.64 25.90
C LEU A 390 -17.55 -8.06 27.04
N ASN A 391 -18.15 -7.28 27.94
CA ASN A 391 -17.49 -6.73 29.12
C ASN A 391 -16.93 -7.84 30.03
N ARG A 392 -17.66 -8.96 30.20
CA ARG A 392 -17.18 -10.13 30.95
C ARG A 392 -16.00 -10.84 30.28
N LEU A 393 -15.81 -10.64 28.98
CA LEU A 393 -14.66 -11.11 28.20
C LEU A 393 -13.52 -10.07 28.16
N GLY A 394 -13.67 -8.93 28.85
CA GLY A 394 -12.70 -7.82 28.83
C GLY A 394 -12.73 -6.99 27.55
N ILE A 395 -13.79 -7.11 26.74
CA ILE A 395 -14.00 -6.33 25.52
C ILE A 395 -14.98 -5.21 25.85
N TYR A 396 -14.50 -3.97 25.78
CA TYR A 396 -15.30 -2.80 26.12
C TYR A 396 -15.54 -1.94 24.88
N TYR A 397 -16.73 -1.35 24.78
CA TYR A 397 -16.98 -0.36 23.75
C TYR A 397 -16.06 0.86 23.94
N GLN A 398 -15.39 1.26 22.87
CA GLN A 398 -14.53 2.44 22.83
C GLN A 398 -15.17 3.46 21.90
N ALA A 399 -15.78 4.50 22.46
CA ALA A 399 -16.40 5.54 21.65
C ALA A 399 -15.33 6.25 20.80
N GLU A 400 -15.71 6.60 19.57
CA GLU A 400 -14.81 7.04 18.51
C GLU A 400 -13.98 8.27 18.91
N ASP A 401 -14.53 9.14 19.77
CA ASP A 401 -13.90 10.38 20.25
C ASP A 401 -12.94 10.20 21.45
N THR A 402 -12.96 9.04 22.13
CA THR A 402 -12.31 8.91 23.46
C THR A 402 -10.81 8.62 23.41
N THR A 403 -10.24 8.44 22.22
CA THR A 403 -8.84 8.06 22.07
C THR A 403 -8.12 8.98 21.08
N LEU A 404 -7.93 10.26 21.44
CA LEU A 404 -6.67 10.86 21.03
C LEU A 404 -5.59 9.98 21.65
N VAL A 405 -4.92 9.16 20.84
CA VAL A 405 -3.69 8.50 21.28
C VAL A 405 -2.85 9.64 21.82
N ASN A 406 -2.50 9.58 23.11
CA ASN A 406 -1.65 10.59 23.74
C ASN A 406 -0.58 10.97 22.74
N SER A 407 -0.49 12.26 22.42
CA SER A 407 0.49 12.83 21.51
C SER A 407 1.89 12.77 22.15
N ASN A 408 2.29 11.60 22.62
CA ASN A 408 3.68 11.24 22.70
C ASN A 408 4.19 11.45 21.29
N SER A 409 5.18 12.33 21.15
CA SER A 409 5.93 12.55 19.91
C SER A 409 6.08 11.22 19.18
N VAL A 410 5.35 11.01 18.08
CA VAL A 410 5.45 9.79 17.29
C VAL A 410 6.91 9.71 16.87
N ASP A 411 7.62 8.69 17.35
CA ASP A 411 9.02 8.51 16.97
C ASP A 411 9.08 8.11 15.51
N TYR A 412 9.27 9.09 14.63
CA TYR A 412 9.36 8.88 13.20
C TYR A 412 10.77 8.48 12.76
N SER A 413 11.76 8.46 13.67
CA SER A 413 13.13 8.01 13.37
C SER A 413 13.16 6.55 12.91
N ARG A 414 12.18 5.73 13.33
CA ARG A 414 12.00 4.35 12.85
C ARG A 414 11.77 4.24 11.35
N PHE A 415 11.31 5.31 10.70
CA PHE A 415 11.08 5.34 9.25
C PHE A 415 12.27 5.88 8.48
N GLU A 416 13.27 6.44 9.18
CA GLU A 416 14.49 6.93 8.56
C GLU A 416 15.22 5.80 7.86
N ILE A 417 15.57 6.06 6.62
CA ILE A 417 16.34 5.17 5.78
C ILE A 417 17.79 5.29 6.17
N LYS A 418 18.37 4.15 6.54
CA LYS A 418 19.82 3.97 6.62
C LYS A 418 20.37 3.67 5.22
N PRO A 419 21.56 4.14 4.85
CA PRO A 419 22.15 3.85 3.54
C PRO A 419 22.38 2.33 3.33
N LEU A 420 22.60 1.93 2.08
CA LEU A 420 22.56 0.53 1.67
C LEU A 420 23.86 -0.19 2.09
N THR A 421 23.77 -1.09 3.06
CA THR A 421 24.86 -2.00 3.44
C THR A 421 25.28 -2.90 2.27
N THR A 422 26.56 -2.89 1.92
CA THR A 422 27.24 -4.07 1.38
C THR A 422 27.46 -5.07 2.52
N THR A 423 26.41 -5.86 2.84
CA THR A 423 26.62 -7.05 3.67
C THR A 423 27.52 -8.01 2.88
N SER A 424 28.75 -8.18 3.34
CA SER A 424 29.50 -9.40 3.05
C SER A 424 28.66 -10.57 3.58
N VAL A 425 28.41 -11.55 2.72
CA VAL A 425 27.85 -12.83 3.14
C VAL A 425 28.92 -13.47 4.02
N THR A 426 28.82 -13.25 5.33
CA THR A 426 29.50 -14.07 6.32
C THR A 426 28.51 -15.14 6.75
N ASP A 427 28.90 -16.38 6.47
CA ASP A 427 28.15 -17.60 6.75
C ASP A 427 27.57 -17.58 8.16
N SER A 428 26.24 -17.53 8.23
CA SER A 428 25.52 -17.81 9.47
C SER A 428 25.66 -19.30 9.74
N VAL A 429 26.51 -19.64 10.70
CA VAL A 429 26.63 -20.95 11.31
C VAL A 429 25.24 -21.40 11.78
N ILE A 430 24.67 -22.37 11.07
CA ILE A 430 23.54 -23.16 11.56
C ILE A 430 24.13 -24.28 12.41
N GLU A 431 23.92 -24.22 13.72
CA GLU A 431 24.11 -25.36 14.62
C GLU A 431 23.22 -26.53 14.15
N SER A 432 23.85 -27.57 13.63
CA SER A 432 23.22 -28.83 13.28
C SER A 432 22.97 -29.66 14.53
N VAL A 433 21.69 -29.92 14.80
CA VAL A 433 21.22 -30.87 15.82
C VAL A 433 21.68 -32.28 15.46
N ASN A 434 22.27 -32.93 16.44
CA ASN A 434 22.91 -34.25 16.43
C ASN A 434 21.91 -35.38 16.10
N ILE A 435 22.14 -36.14 15.02
CA ILE A 435 21.42 -37.39 14.72
C ILE A 435 22.46 -38.54 14.77
N PRO A 436 22.22 -39.65 15.48
CA PRO A 436 23.23 -40.71 15.65
C PRO A 436 23.42 -41.55 14.38
N GLU A 437 24.68 -41.84 14.05
CA GLU A 437 25.09 -42.79 13.00
C GLU A 437 24.71 -44.25 13.32
N PRO A 438 24.33 -45.04 12.30
CA PRO A 438 24.46 -46.49 12.30
C PRO A 438 25.70 -46.96 11.49
N PRO A 439 26.16 -48.20 11.70
CA PRO A 439 27.57 -48.56 11.56
C PRO A 439 28.02 -48.98 10.14
N THR A 440 29.33 -48.88 9.98
CA THR A 440 30.20 -49.20 8.83
C THR A 440 30.22 -50.69 8.47
N ALA A 441 30.17 -51.02 7.17
CA ALA A 441 31.03 -52.00 6.48
C ALA A 441 30.64 -52.21 5.00
N ALA A 442 31.56 -51.91 4.07
CA ALA A 442 32.09 -52.81 3.02
C ALA A 442 32.74 -52.03 1.85
N GLU A 443 33.76 -52.66 1.27
CA GLU A 443 34.86 -52.18 0.42
C GLU A 443 34.54 -51.75 -1.04
N PRO A 444 35.51 -51.16 -1.78
CA PRO A 444 35.29 -50.35 -2.97
C PRO A 444 35.38 -51.11 -4.30
N ILE A 445 34.61 -50.68 -5.31
CA ILE A 445 34.75 -51.12 -6.70
C ILE A 445 35.01 -49.91 -7.61
N ALA A 446 35.94 -50.11 -8.54
CA ALA A 446 36.59 -49.18 -9.48
C ALA A 446 35.64 -48.29 -10.35
N PRO A 447 36.16 -47.19 -10.95
CA PRO A 447 35.34 -46.09 -11.47
C PRO A 447 34.94 -46.28 -12.94
N PRO A 448 33.88 -45.58 -13.40
CA PRO A 448 33.90 -45.10 -14.77
C PRO A 448 33.46 -43.64 -14.96
N LYS A 449 34.32 -42.95 -15.71
CA LYS A 449 34.05 -41.99 -16.81
C LYS A 449 33.33 -40.66 -16.50
N GLN A 450 34.12 -39.60 -16.73
CA GLN A 450 33.72 -38.21 -16.96
C GLN A 450 32.42 -38.06 -17.76
N VAL A 451 31.41 -37.47 -17.12
CA VAL A 451 30.34 -36.71 -17.78
C VAL A 451 30.20 -35.38 -17.03
N ARG A 452 31.04 -34.41 -17.38
CA ARG A 452 30.87 -33.00 -17.00
C ARG A 452 30.64 -32.18 -18.27
N SER A 453 29.38 -31.86 -18.57
CA SER A 453 29.00 -30.64 -19.33
C SER A 453 27.49 -30.46 -19.60
N SER A 454 26.60 -31.43 -19.38
CA SER A 454 25.19 -31.32 -19.85
C SER A 454 24.17 -30.80 -18.83
N LEU A 455 24.44 -30.85 -17.51
CA LEU A 455 23.44 -30.50 -16.49
C LEU A 455 23.33 -28.98 -16.24
N ALA A 456 24.44 -28.25 -16.28
CA ALA A 456 24.48 -26.80 -16.04
C ALA A 456 23.80 -26.01 -17.18
N ALA A 457 23.99 -26.43 -18.43
CA ALA A 457 23.32 -25.82 -19.59
C ALA A 457 21.78 -26.01 -19.53
N SER A 458 21.33 -27.20 -19.12
CA SER A 458 19.89 -27.50 -18.95
C SER A 458 19.23 -26.69 -17.84
N MET A 459 19.95 -26.41 -16.73
CA MET A 459 19.43 -25.55 -15.66
C MET A 459 19.38 -24.07 -16.08
N LEU A 460 20.38 -23.59 -16.82
CA LEU A 460 20.41 -22.20 -17.29
C LEU A 460 19.29 -21.93 -18.31
N GLU A 461 19.04 -22.86 -19.24
CA GLU A 461 17.91 -22.76 -20.18
C GLU A 461 16.54 -22.79 -19.49
N ARG A 462 16.40 -23.60 -18.42
CA ARG A 462 15.16 -23.63 -17.63
C ARG A 462 14.93 -22.34 -16.86
N HIS A 463 15.98 -21.75 -16.29
CA HIS A 463 15.88 -20.44 -15.63
C HIS A 463 15.52 -19.33 -16.61
N GLN A 464 16.17 -19.27 -17.78
CA GLN A 464 15.85 -18.29 -18.82
C GLN A 464 14.40 -18.43 -19.34
N ARG A 465 13.90 -19.66 -19.55
CA ARG A 465 12.49 -19.88 -19.93
C ARG A 465 11.51 -19.44 -18.85
N ASN A 466 11.81 -19.71 -17.58
CA ASN A 466 10.97 -19.29 -16.46
C ASN A 466 10.94 -17.76 -16.31
N ASP A 467 12.06 -17.09 -16.54
CA ASP A 467 12.15 -15.62 -16.51
C ASP A 467 11.39 -14.96 -17.67
N VAL A 468 11.44 -15.56 -18.87
CA VAL A 468 10.64 -15.10 -20.02
C VAL A 468 9.14 -15.26 -19.74
N LEU A 469 8.72 -16.40 -19.21
CA LEU A 469 7.32 -16.65 -18.84
C LEU A 469 6.83 -15.71 -17.72
N ALA A 470 7.71 -15.39 -16.76
CA ALA A 470 7.42 -14.43 -15.70
C ALA A 470 7.30 -13.00 -16.24
N LYS A 471 8.17 -12.58 -17.18
CA LYS A 471 8.08 -11.28 -17.86
C LYS A 471 6.80 -11.16 -18.69
N GLU A 472 6.39 -12.20 -19.41
CA GLU A 472 5.12 -12.19 -20.17
C GLU A 472 3.90 -12.09 -19.26
N LYS A 473 3.88 -12.80 -18.13
CA LYS A 473 2.79 -12.67 -17.14
C LYS A 473 2.72 -11.27 -16.55
N ARG A 474 3.87 -10.66 -16.21
CA ARG A 474 3.94 -9.26 -15.74
C ARG A 474 3.43 -8.28 -16.81
N LEU A 475 3.83 -8.45 -18.06
CA LEU A 475 3.38 -7.59 -19.16
C LEU A 475 1.87 -7.69 -19.39
N LYS A 476 1.28 -8.90 -19.31
CA LYS A 476 -0.18 -9.09 -19.39
C LYS A 476 -0.93 -8.41 -18.24
N ILE A 477 -0.38 -8.42 -17.03
CA ILE A 477 -0.95 -7.73 -15.86
C ILE A 477 -0.89 -6.20 -16.08
N ILE A 478 0.24 -5.68 -16.53
CA ILE A 478 0.42 -4.24 -16.83
C ILE A 478 -0.58 -3.79 -17.90
N THR A 479 -0.69 -4.51 -19.02
CA THR A 479 -1.64 -4.18 -20.09
C THR A 479 -3.08 -4.25 -19.62
N LYS A 480 -3.44 -5.23 -18.77
CA LYS A 480 -4.79 -5.31 -18.18
C LYS A 480 -5.07 -4.13 -17.25
N SER A 481 -4.09 -3.71 -16.46
CA SER A 481 -4.20 -2.55 -15.56
C SER A 481 -4.32 -1.23 -16.33
N GLN A 482 -3.55 -1.05 -17.41
CA GLN A 482 -3.62 0.14 -18.27
C GLN A 482 -4.97 0.23 -18.99
N LYS A 483 -5.49 -0.89 -19.53
CA LYS A 483 -6.84 -0.93 -20.11
C LYS A 483 -7.92 -0.61 -19.09
N ALA A 484 -7.80 -1.12 -17.85
CA ALA A 484 -8.74 -0.80 -16.77
C ALA A 484 -8.67 0.68 -16.37
N ARG A 485 -7.47 1.28 -16.34
CA ARG A 485 -7.27 2.70 -16.07
C ARG A 485 -7.89 3.58 -17.16
N GLN A 486 -7.63 3.26 -18.44
CA GLN A 486 -8.23 3.97 -19.57
C GLN A 486 -9.76 3.86 -19.56
N ALA A 487 -10.32 2.70 -19.20
CA ALA A 487 -11.77 2.52 -19.06
C ALA A 487 -12.34 3.40 -17.94
N ARG A 488 -11.68 3.49 -16.79
CA ARG A 488 -12.08 4.37 -15.67
C ARG A 488 -12.00 5.85 -16.03
N GLU A 489 -10.94 6.27 -16.70
CA GLU A 489 -10.77 7.66 -17.15
C GLU A 489 -11.86 8.04 -18.20
N ALA A 490 -12.20 7.12 -19.10
CA ALA A 490 -13.30 7.31 -20.04
C ALA A 490 -14.68 7.35 -19.36
N GLU A 491 -14.90 6.53 -18.32
CA GLU A 491 -16.13 6.52 -17.54
C GLU A 491 -16.31 7.82 -16.72
N LEU A 492 -15.24 8.31 -16.08
CA LEU A 492 -15.22 9.61 -15.39
C LEU A 492 -15.53 10.76 -16.36
N SER A 493 -14.92 10.76 -17.55
CA SER A 493 -15.19 11.76 -18.60
C SER A 493 -16.64 11.70 -19.10
N ARG A 494 -17.21 10.50 -19.22
CA ARG A 494 -18.62 10.29 -19.59
C ARG A 494 -19.58 10.82 -18.54
N GLU A 495 -19.35 10.52 -17.26
CA GLU A 495 -20.21 11.01 -16.16
C GLU A 495 -20.19 12.54 -16.05
N GLN A 496 -19.04 13.18 -16.30
CA GLN A 496 -18.94 14.64 -16.36
C GLN A 496 -19.80 15.23 -17.48
N GLN A 497 -19.77 14.62 -18.68
CA GLN A 497 -20.59 15.05 -19.82
C GLN A 497 -22.11 14.87 -19.55
N ILE A 498 -22.51 13.78 -18.86
CA ILE A 498 -23.90 13.56 -18.45
C ILE A 498 -24.36 14.66 -17.48
N LYS A 499 -23.54 14.99 -16.47
CA LYS A 499 -23.86 16.05 -15.49
C LYS A 499 -24.04 17.41 -16.15
N GLU A 500 -23.22 17.73 -17.15
CA GLU A 500 -23.34 18.99 -17.87
C GLU A 500 -24.61 19.09 -18.71
N ILE A 501 -25.05 17.99 -19.32
CA ILE A 501 -26.34 17.92 -20.02
C ILE A 501 -27.50 18.12 -19.04
N ILE A 502 -27.44 17.47 -17.87
CA ILE A 502 -28.47 17.60 -16.83
C ILE A 502 -28.55 19.04 -16.31
N ARG A 503 -27.40 19.71 -16.18
CA ARG A 503 -27.31 21.11 -15.71
C ARG A 503 -27.80 22.11 -16.75
N SER A 504 -27.52 21.86 -18.03
CA SER A 504 -27.83 22.79 -19.13
C SER A 504 -29.22 22.61 -19.73
N ALA A 505 -29.84 21.44 -19.57
CA ALA A 505 -31.18 21.14 -20.09
C ALA A 505 -32.18 20.85 -18.97
N GLY A 506 -33.36 21.50 -19.02
CA GLY A 506 -34.45 21.23 -18.08
C GLY A 506 -34.93 19.77 -18.20
N CYS A 507 -34.57 18.93 -17.25
CA CYS A 507 -34.88 17.49 -17.26
C CYS A 507 -35.18 16.94 -15.87
N LYS A 508 -35.91 15.83 -15.83
CA LYS A 508 -36.08 14.98 -14.65
C LYS A 508 -35.13 13.80 -14.76
N VAL A 509 -34.42 13.51 -13.67
CA VAL A 509 -33.42 12.44 -13.61
C VAL A 509 -33.85 11.40 -12.58
N GLU A 510 -33.85 10.13 -12.99
CA GLU A 510 -34.01 8.99 -12.08
C GLU A 510 -32.78 8.10 -12.23
N ASP A 511 -31.80 8.23 -11.33
CA ASP A 511 -30.62 7.37 -11.29
C ASP A 511 -30.86 6.17 -10.39
N ARG A 512 -30.91 4.98 -10.98
CA ARG A 512 -31.03 3.71 -10.24
C ARG A 512 -29.82 2.81 -10.44
N ARG A 513 -28.73 3.32 -11.01
CA ARG A 513 -27.52 2.52 -11.34
C ARG A 513 -26.87 1.94 -10.09
N GLY A 514 -26.89 2.67 -8.98
CA GLY A 514 -26.43 2.19 -7.66
C GLY A 514 -27.25 1.03 -7.07
N MET A 515 -28.40 0.69 -7.67
CA MET A 515 -29.26 -0.45 -7.31
C MET A 515 -29.33 -1.50 -8.41
N GLY A 516 -28.38 -1.52 -9.35
CA GLY A 516 -28.40 -2.42 -10.53
C GLY A 516 -29.44 -2.05 -11.59
N GLY A 517 -30.09 -0.88 -11.45
CA GLY A 517 -31.00 -0.30 -12.42
C GLY A 517 -30.29 0.54 -13.48
N VAL A 518 -31.03 1.43 -14.13
CA VAL A 518 -30.52 2.29 -15.21
C VAL A 518 -30.73 3.76 -14.87
N LEU A 519 -29.94 4.64 -15.47
CA LEU A 519 -30.15 6.08 -15.41
C LEU A 519 -31.20 6.47 -16.44
N HIS A 520 -32.30 7.07 -16.00
CA HIS A 520 -33.28 7.69 -16.88
C HIS A 520 -33.16 9.21 -16.85
N ILE A 521 -33.23 9.83 -18.03
CA ILE A 521 -33.32 11.27 -18.21
C ILE A 521 -34.56 11.56 -19.03
N GLN A 522 -35.43 12.43 -18.54
CA GLN A 522 -36.64 12.88 -19.23
C GLN A 522 -36.60 14.39 -19.41
N PHE A 523 -36.49 14.88 -20.65
CA PHE A 523 -36.54 16.32 -20.91
C PHE A 523 -37.95 16.87 -20.69
N LEU A 524 -38.03 18.07 -20.12
CA LEU A 524 -39.30 18.77 -19.90
C LEU A 524 -39.86 19.39 -21.19
N THR A 525 -38.96 19.79 -22.10
CA THR A 525 -39.26 20.31 -23.44
C THR A 525 -38.32 19.68 -24.47
N PRO A 526 -38.68 19.61 -25.76
CA PRO A 526 -37.78 19.13 -26.80
C PRO A 526 -36.47 19.93 -26.83
N ASN A 527 -35.34 19.23 -26.76
CA ASN A 527 -34.00 19.82 -26.88
C ASN A 527 -33.14 18.93 -27.78
N TYR A 528 -32.93 19.36 -29.02
CA TYR A 528 -32.27 18.57 -30.06
C TYR A 528 -30.79 18.32 -29.76
N ASP A 529 -30.06 19.35 -29.31
CA ASP A 529 -28.63 19.26 -29.04
C ASP A 529 -28.34 18.36 -27.83
N ALA A 530 -29.10 18.54 -26.74
CA ALA A 530 -29.00 17.67 -25.57
C ALA A 530 -29.38 16.21 -25.89
N THR A 531 -30.37 16.00 -26.76
CA THR A 531 -30.77 14.66 -27.22
C THR A 531 -29.64 14.00 -28.02
N LYS A 532 -29.02 14.73 -28.95
CA LYS A 532 -27.91 14.24 -29.76
C LYS A 532 -26.71 13.82 -28.90
N GLU A 533 -26.38 14.62 -27.88
CA GLU A 533 -25.30 14.30 -26.95
C GLU A 533 -25.62 13.09 -26.06
N LEU A 534 -26.86 12.96 -25.55
CA LEU A 534 -27.26 11.76 -24.81
C LEU A 534 -27.12 10.49 -25.67
N LEU A 535 -27.55 10.53 -26.93
CA LEU A 535 -27.38 9.40 -27.85
C LEU A 535 -25.90 9.07 -28.09
N ARG A 536 -25.03 10.09 -28.24
CA ARG A 536 -23.58 9.91 -28.36
C ARG A 536 -22.96 9.27 -27.11
N LEU A 537 -23.48 9.58 -25.93
CA LEU A 537 -23.09 9.00 -24.64
C LEU A 537 -23.70 7.61 -24.38
N GLY A 538 -24.40 7.03 -25.37
CA GLY A 538 -24.94 5.67 -25.30
C GLY A 538 -26.30 5.57 -24.61
N PHE A 539 -27.05 6.65 -24.52
CA PHE A 539 -28.46 6.59 -24.12
C PHE A 539 -29.33 6.09 -25.27
N LYS A 540 -30.44 5.45 -24.92
CA LYS A 540 -31.45 4.96 -25.86
C LYS A 540 -32.82 5.56 -25.50
N PRO A 541 -33.66 5.89 -26.49
CA PRO A 541 -35.03 6.32 -26.20
C PRO A 541 -35.82 5.19 -25.53
N VAL A 542 -36.67 5.53 -24.57
CA VAL A 542 -37.59 4.59 -23.94
C VAL A 542 -38.80 4.41 -24.86
N SER A 543 -39.04 3.17 -25.31
CA SER A 543 -40.17 2.86 -26.18
C SER A 543 -41.49 3.32 -25.55
N GLY A 544 -42.31 4.05 -26.31
CA GLY A 544 -43.61 4.55 -25.87
C GLY A 544 -43.57 5.74 -24.90
N LYS A 545 -42.40 6.31 -24.56
CA LYS A 545 -42.28 7.50 -23.71
C LYS A 545 -41.55 8.64 -24.43
N TYR A 546 -42.29 9.69 -24.76
CA TYR A 546 -41.74 10.87 -25.44
C TYR A 546 -40.70 11.60 -24.57
N LEU A 547 -39.57 12.00 -25.17
CA LEU A 547 -38.45 12.71 -24.54
C LEU A 547 -37.76 12.01 -23.36
N ARG A 548 -37.95 10.70 -23.20
CA ARG A 548 -37.31 9.90 -22.14
C ARG A 548 -36.25 8.98 -22.71
N TYR A 549 -35.08 9.01 -22.10
CA TYR A 549 -33.89 8.27 -22.50
C TYR A 549 -33.33 7.50 -21.32
N TRP A 550 -32.67 6.38 -21.60
CA TRP A 550 -32.04 5.55 -20.57
C TRP A 550 -30.66 5.07 -20.99
N SER A 551 -29.77 4.90 -20.01
CA SER A 551 -28.47 4.25 -20.19
C SER A 551 -28.11 3.45 -18.95
N LYS A 552 -27.34 2.37 -19.14
CA LYS A 552 -26.83 1.57 -18.02
C LYS A 552 -25.73 2.30 -17.28
#